data_AF-A0A060S5Y7-F1
#
_entry.id   AF-A0A060S5Y7-F1
#
_cell.length_a   1.000
_cell.length_b   1.000
_cell.length_c   1.000
_cell.angle_alpha   90.00
_cell.angle_beta   90.00
_cell.angle_gamma   90.00
#
_symmetry.space_group_name_H-M   'P 1'
#
loop_
_entity.id
_entity.type
_entity.pdbx_description
1 polymer ?
#
loop_
_entity_poly.entity_id
_entity_poly.type
_entity_poly.pdbx_seq_one_letter_code
_entity_poly.pdbx_strand_id
1 'polypeptide(L)'
;MIGYHTSYDHNLVGMVMTQGRREDVVNIGIGIKEISAPPGMSGQDFAISLYHKLTPLERTFIAPEQGEEVVMRRLCVILALKQAYLKAIGQPIGFDWSRLEFNVPEKKATGDGRPLAGWEFRVWTSELGWPIPGSDGHVVQSYQCAVAFFRRTRDTKFIWQTDEKELDSWVQFITLDQLVNVADKLVE
;
A
#
# COMPACT_ATOMS: atom_id res chain seq x y z
N MET A 1 -3.69 -21.61 11.71
CA MET A 1 -2.79 -20.56 12.24
C MET A 1 -3.21 -19.23 11.67
N ILE A 2 -2.92 -18.13 12.38
CA ILE A 2 -3.18 -16.77 11.91
C ILE A 2 -1.83 -16.14 11.57
N GLY A 3 -1.74 -15.53 10.40
CA GLY A 3 -0.65 -14.67 10.01
C GLY A 3 -1.16 -13.26 9.84
N TYR A 4 -0.39 -12.28 10.28
CA TYR A 4 -0.76 -10.88 10.17
C TYR A 4 0.46 -10.00 9.98
N HIS A 5 0.23 -8.82 9.41
CA HIS A 5 1.22 -7.77 9.32
C HIS A 5 0.53 -6.42 9.50
N THR A 6 1.20 -5.47 10.13
CA THR A 6 0.70 -4.11 10.33
C THR A 6 1.57 -3.08 9.61
N SER A 7 0.99 -1.96 9.25
CA SER A 7 1.70 -0.80 8.73
C SER A 7 0.98 0.45 9.16
N TYR A 8 1.70 1.56 9.17
CA TYR A 8 1.09 2.86 9.26
C TYR A 8 1.77 3.82 8.27
N ASP A 9 1.05 4.84 7.85
CA ASP A 9 1.57 6.04 7.23
C ASP A 9 0.73 7.22 7.74
N HIS A 10 1.38 8.20 8.36
CA HIS A 10 0.74 9.32 9.05
C HIS A 10 -0.46 8.90 9.93
N ASN A 11 -1.69 9.22 9.51
CA ASN A 11 -2.91 9.02 10.29
C ASN A 11 -3.61 7.69 9.99
N LEU A 12 -3.14 6.91 9.02
CA LEU A 12 -3.73 5.62 8.66
C LEU A 12 -2.90 4.47 9.23
N VAL A 13 -3.54 3.63 10.04
CA VAL A 13 -3.01 2.33 10.48
C VAL A 13 -3.76 1.24 9.73
N GLY A 14 -3.02 0.34 9.08
CA GLY A 14 -3.58 -0.82 8.41
C GLY A 14 -3.04 -2.11 8.99
N MET A 15 -3.93 -3.09 9.12
CA MET A 15 -3.60 -4.46 9.47
C MET A 15 -4.12 -5.37 8.36
N VAL A 16 -3.27 -6.31 7.94
CA VAL A 16 -3.69 -7.40 7.07
C VAL A 16 -3.57 -8.69 7.86
N MET A 17 -4.57 -9.56 7.75
CA MET A 17 -4.57 -10.87 8.38
C MET A 17 -5.04 -11.95 7.43
N THR A 18 -4.54 -13.16 7.63
CA THR A 18 -4.99 -14.35 6.93
C THR A 18 -4.98 -15.55 7.86
N GLN A 19 -5.87 -16.51 7.60
CA GLN A 19 -5.97 -17.75 8.37
C GLN A 19 -5.78 -18.94 7.43
N GLY A 20 -5.02 -19.94 7.87
CA GLY A 20 -4.70 -21.09 7.04
C GLY A 20 -3.61 -22.00 7.62
N ARG A 21 -3.00 -22.79 6.74
CA ARG A 21 -1.82 -23.62 7.03
C ARG A 21 -0.61 -22.72 7.26
N ARG A 22 0.42 -23.21 7.96
CA ARG A 22 1.60 -22.40 8.35
C ARG A 22 2.18 -21.66 7.15
N GLU A 23 2.37 -22.41 6.08
CA GLU A 23 2.96 -21.96 4.84
C GLU A 23 2.15 -20.91 4.08
N ASP A 24 0.83 -20.85 4.29
CA ASP A 24 -0.08 -19.93 3.61
C ASP A 24 -0.24 -18.61 4.38
N VAL A 25 0.26 -18.55 5.63
CA VAL A 25 0.05 -17.42 6.53
C VAL A 25 1.33 -16.68 6.91
N VAL A 26 2.50 -17.21 6.60
CA VAL A 26 3.79 -16.58 6.98
C VAL A 26 4.19 -15.41 6.09
N ASN A 27 3.83 -15.44 4.80
CA ASN A 27 4.31 -14.48 3.82
C ASN A 27 3.19 -13.52 3.42
N ILE A 28 2.97 -12.53 4.29
CA ILE A 28 1.93 -11.52 4.17
C ILE A 28 2.49 -10.16 4.57
N GLY A 29 2.20 -9.12 3.79
CA GLY A 29 2.70 -7.77 4.06
C GLY A 29 1.80 -6.70 3.49
N ILE A 30 1.70 -5.57 4.19
CA ILE A 30 0.89 -4.41 3.82
C ILE A 30 1.78 -3.17 3.65
N GLY A 31 1.60 -2.49 2.53
CA GLY A 31 2.19 -1.21 2.19
C GLY A 31 1.12 -0.12 2.18
N ILE A 32 1.45 1.04 2.74
CA ILE A 32 0.57 2.20 2.84
C ILE A 32 1.41 3.43 2.52
N LYS A 33 0.89 4.28 1.64
CA LYS A 33 1.52 5.54 1.21
C LYS A 33 0.48 6.64 1.15
N GLU A 34 0.66 7.71 1.91
CA GLU A 34 -0.15 8.93 1.74
C GLU A 34 0.15 9.53 0.35
N ILE A 35 -0.90 9.90 -0.39
CA ILE A 35 -0.82 10.54 -1.70
C ILE A 35 -0.69 12.06 -1.49
N SER A 36 0.40 12.46 -0.83
CA SER A 36 0.69 13.85 -0.50
C SER A 36 2.20 14.09 -0.46
N ALA A 37 2.61 15.31 -0.82
CA ALA A 37 3.98 15.74 -0.66
C ALA A 37 4.20 16.27 0.76
N PRO A 38 5.42 16.13 1.32
CA PRO A 38 5.75 16.75 2.60
C PRO A 38 5.51 18.27 2.59
N PRO A 39 5.12 18.88 3.73
CA PRO A 39 4.92 20.32 3.81
C PRO A 39 6.15 21.11 3.34
N GLY A 40 5.95 22.06 2.43
CA GLY A 40 7.01 22.89 1.87
C GLY A 40 7.77 22.29 0.69
N MET A 41 7.34 21.14 0.16
CA MET A 41 7.90 20.49 -1.02
C MET A 41 6.82 20.27 -2.08
N SER A 42 7.15 20.48 -3.36
CA SER A 42 6.23 20.11 -4.46
C SER A 42 6.20 18.58 -4.63
N GLY A 43 5.10 18.03 -5.14
CA GLY A 43 4.99 16.62 -5.45
C GLY A 43 6.01 16.16 -6.49
N GLN A 44 6.42 17.04 -7.41
CA GLN A 44 7.49 16.75 -8.36
C GLN A 44 8.85 16.62 -7.67
N ASP A 45 9.22 17.57 -6.79
CA ASP A 45 10.47 17.50 -6.03
C ASP A 45 10.48 16.27 -5.12
N PHE A 46 9.35 15.96 -4.50
CA PHE A 46 9.19 14.76 -3.69
C PHE A 46 9.38 13.49 -4.52
N ALA A 47 8.78 13.41 -5.71
CA ALA A 47 8.98 12.29 -6.62
C ALA A 47 10.45 12.12 -7.02
N ILE A 48 11.12 13.21 -7.41
CA ILE A 48 12.55 13.22 -7.76
C ILE A 48 13.40 12.71 -6.59
N SER A 49 13.09 13.14 -5.36
CA SER A 49 13.81 12.69 -4.16
C SER A 49 13.77 11.17 -3.96
N LEU A 50 12.75 10.51 -4.51
CA LEU A 50 12.51 9.07 -4.38
C LEU A 50 12.98 8.24 -5.58
N TYR A 51 13.56 8.85 -6.62
CA TYR A 51 14.03 8.14 -7.83
C TYR A 51 15.04 7.03 -7.54
N HIS A 52 15.85 7.18 -6.49
CA HIS A 52 16.81 6.17 -6.05
C HIS A 52 16.15 4.85 -5.61
N LYS A 53 14.84 4.86 -5.26
CA LYS A 53 14.07 3.66 -4.89
C LYS A 53 13.42 2.95 -6.08
N LEU A 54 13.51 3.56 -7.27
CA LEU A 54 12.78 3.15 -8.47
C LEU A 54 13.74 2.62 -9.53
N THR A 55 13.28 1.63 -10.28
CA THR A 55 14.00 1.11 -11.45
C THR A 55 13.91 2.08 -12.63
N PRO A 56 14.79 1.95 -13.65
CA PRO A 56 14.68 2.74 -14.87
C PRO A 56 13.29 2.64 -15.54
N LEU A 57 12.68 1.46 -15.55
CA LEU A 57 11.34 1.27 -16.10
C LEU A 57 10.28 2.04 -15.30
N GLU A 58 10.32 1.92 -13.98
CA GLU A 58 9.35 2.59 -13.09
C GLU A 58 9.44 4.12 -13.20
N ARG A 59 10.65 4.66 -13.40
CA ARG A 59 10.85 6.09 -13.65
C ARG A 59 10.12 6.58 -14.90
N THR A 60 9.96 5.72 -15.92
CA THR A 60 9.19 6.10 -17.13
C THR A 60 7.70 6.31 -16.85
N PHE A 61 7.16 5.70 -15.78
CA PHE A 61 5.75 5.84 -15.42
C PHE A 61 5.44 7.16 -14.70
N ILE A 62 6.46 7.85 -14.18
CA ILE A 62 6.34 9.06 -13.36
C ILE A 62 6.98 10.28 -14.04
N ALA A 63 6.83 10.35 -15.37
CA ALA A 63 7.32 11.46 -16.17
C ALA A 63 6.66 12.80 -15.74
N PRO A 64 7.42 13.87 -15.46
CA PRO A 64 6.90 15.14 -14.95
C PRO A 64 5.79 15.76 -15.80
N GLU A 65 5.77 15.46 -17.10
CA GLU A 65 4.83 15.97 -18.09
C GLU A 65 3.39 15.43 -17.89
N GLN A 66 3.23 14.37 -17.09
CA GLN A 66 1.92 13.77 -16.79
C GLN A 66 1.10 14.58 -15.76
N GLY A 67 1.69 15.61 -15.15
CA GLY A 67 1.08 16.40 -14.09
C GLY A 67 1.34 15.80 -12.69
N GLU A 68 1.41 16.68 -11.69
CA GLU A 68 1.83 16.35 -10.33
C GLU A 68 0.94 15.30 -9.66
N GLU A 69 -0.39 15.44 -9.77
CA GLU A 69 -1.35 14.51 -9.19
C GLU A 69 -1.16 13.08 -9.73
N VAL A 70 -1.00 12.94 -11.04
CA VAL A 70 -0.81 11.64 -11.71
C VAL A 70 0.51 11.01 -11.30
N VAL A 71 1.58 11.81 -11.26
CA VAL A 71 2.91 11.39 -10.81
C VAL A 71 2.85 10.88 -9.38
N MET A 72 2.25 11.65 -8.47
CA MET A 72 2.12 11.29 -7.06
C MET A 72 1.33 10.01 -6.86
N ARG A 73 0.18 9.85 -7.53
CA ARG A 73 -0.63 8.64 -7.44
C ARG A 73 0.14 7.41 -7.93
N ARG A 74 0.81 7.49 -9.09
CA ARG A 74 1.60 6.37 -9.64
C ARG A 74 2.81 6.03 -8.78
N LEU A 75 3.49 7.04 -8.24
CA LEU A 75 4.60 6.86 -7.31
C LEU A 75 4.15 6.10 -6.06
N CYS A 76 3.05 6.56 -5.44
CA CYS A 76 2.51 5.93 -4.23
C CYS A 76 2.08 4.48 -4.47
N VAL A 77 1.53 4.16 -5.64
CA VAL A 77 1.22 2.77 -6.05
C VAL A 77 2.47 1.89 -6.04
N ILE A 78 3.53 2.34 -6.73
CA ILE A 78 4.77 1.57 -6.85
C ILE A 78 5.41 1.39 -5.46
N LEU A 79 5.45 2.45 -4.66
CA LEU A 79 6.03 2.39 -3.32
C LEU A 79 5.21 1.52 -2.37
N ALA A 80 3.87 1.57 -2.41
CA ALA A 80 3.03 0.71 -1.61
C ALA A 80 3.23 -0.77 -1.98
N LEU A 81 3.31 -1.10 -3.27
CA LEU A 81 3.59 -2.45 -3.76
C LEU A 81 4.94 -2.98 -3.29
N LYS A 82 6.02 -2.19 -3.47
CA LYS A 82 7.36 -2.54 -2.98
C LYS A 82 7.37 -2.74 -1.48
N GLN A 83 6.76 -1.83 -0.72
CA GLN A 83 6.69 -1.92 0.73
C GLN A 83 5.93 -3.17 1.19
N ALA A 84 4.79 -3.47 0.57
CA ALA A 84 3.99 -4.65 0.87
C ALA A 84 4.79 -5.94 0.64
N TYR A 85 5.50 -6.04 -0.48
CA TYR A 85 6.35 -7.19 -0.79
C TYR A 85 7.50 -7.34 0.21
N LEU A 86 8.28 -6.28 0.45
CA LEU A 86 9.44 -6.31 1.35
C LEU A 86 9.06 -6.77 2.76
N LYS A 87 7.91 -6.29 3.24
CA LYS A 87 7.34 -6.72 4.51
C LYS A 87 6.92 -8.18 4.50
N ALA A 88 6.28 -8.63 3.43
CA ALA A 88 5.82 -10.01 3.31
C ALA A 88 6.97 -11.04 3.29
N ILE A 89 8.16 -10.66 2.79
CA ILE A 89 9.36 -11.51 2.82
C ILE A 89 10.28 -11.24 4.01
N GLY A 90 9.88 -10.35 4.94
CA GLY A 90 10.62 -10.06 6.17
C GLY A 90 11.97 -9.36 5.95
N GLN A 91 12.12 -8.56 4.89
CA GLN A 91 13.37 -7.82 4.67
C GLN A 91 13.56 -6.71 5.70
N PRO A 92 14.80 -6.46 6.15
CA PRO A 92 15.09 -5.44 7.15
C PRO A 92 15.02 -4.03 6.56
N ILE A 93 14.99 -3.04 7.46
CA ILE A 93 15.16 -1.62 7.11
C ILE A 93 16.52 -1.45 6.43
N GLY A 94 16.54 -0.75 5.29
CA GLY A 94 17.75 -0.53 4.49
C GLY A 94 17.92 -1.47 3.30
N PHE A 95 17.00 -2.42 3.07
CA PHE A 95 16.97 -3.16 1.81
C PHE A 95 16.82 -2.20 0.63
N ASP A 96 17.51 -2.47 -0.48
CA ASP A 96 17.47 -1.64 -1.68
C ASP A 96 16.19 -1.89 -2.49
N TRP A 97 15.33 -0.88 -2.55
CA TRP A 97 14.03 -0.93 -3.23
C TRP A 97 14.18 -1.01 -4.75
N SER A 98 15.32 -0.57 -5.30
CA SER A 98 15.59 -0.60 -6.75
C SER A 98 15.81 -2.01 -7.30
N ARG A 99 15.98 -3.02 -6.42
CA ARG A 99 16.06 -4.44 -6.79
C ARG A 99 14.71 -5.04 -7.18
N LEU A 100 13.62 -4.40 -6.79
CA LEU A 100 12.26 -4.80 -7.14
C LEU A 100 11.78 -3.95 -8.31
N GLU A 101 11.11 -4.54 -9.27
CA GLU A 101 10.50 -3.83 -10.39
C GLU A 101 9.03 -4.22 -10.51
N PHE A 102 8.14 -3.23 -10.47
CA PHE A 102 6.71 -3.39 -10.69
C PHE A 102 6.30 -2.73 -12.00
N ASN A 103 6.11 -3.54 -13.04
CA ASN A 103 5.48 -3.12 -14.28
C ASN A 103 3.96 -3.24 -14.15
N VAL A 104 3.35 -2.20 -13.57
CA VAL A 104 1.91 -2.12 -13.31
C VAL A 104 1.06 -2.29 -14.58
N PRO A 105 1.36 -1.60 -15.71
CA PRO A 105 0.60 -1.77 -16.95
C PRO A 105 0.54 -3.22 -17.46
N GLU A 106 1.68 -3.92 -17.43
CA GLU A 106 1.76 -5.32 -17.90
C GLU A 106 1.41 -6.34 -16.80
N LYS A 107 1.10 -5.90 -15.59
CA LYS A 107 0.84 -6.77 -14.42
C LYS A 107 1.98 -7.74 -14.14
N LYS A 108 3.23 -7.27 -14.27
CA LYS A 108 4.44 -8.04 -13.97
C LYS A 108 5.17 -7.47 -12.78
N ALA A 109 5.72 -8.34 -11.95
CA ALA A 109 6.65 -7.96 -10.89
C ALA A 109 7.90 -8.83 -10.95
N THR A 110 9.06 -8.22 -10.79
CA THR A 110 10.33 -8.94 -10.70
C THR A 110 11.13 -8.49 -9.49
N GLY A 111 11.96 -9.39 -8.96
CA GLY A 111 12.97 -9.09 -7.96
C GLY A 111 14.30 -9.65 -8.45
N ASP A 112 15.33 -8.80 -8.52
CA ASP A 112 16.64 -9.15 -9.08
C ASP A 112 16.56 -9.78 -10.49
N GLY A 113 15.64 -9.26 -11.32
CA GLY A 113 15.37 -9.76 -12.67
C GLY A 113 14.61 -11.10 -12.73
N ARG A 114 14.22 -11.68 -11.59
CA ARG A 114 13.41 -12.92 -11.55
C ARG A 114 11.94 -12.61 -11.33
N PRO A 115 11.01 -13.27 -12.05
CA PRO A 115 9.58 -13.09 -11.81
C PRO A 115 9.18 -13.42 -10.37
N LEU A 116 8.35 -12.59 -9.77
CA LEU A 116 7.76 -12.84 -8.44
C LEU A 116 6.57 -13.81 -8.56
N ALA A 117 6.83 -15.00 -9.11
CA ALA A 117 5.84 -16.05 -9.28
C ALA A 117 5.25 -16.47 -7.92
N GLY A 118 3.96 -16.77 -7.90
CA GLY A 118 3.26 -17.19 -6.69
C GLY A 118 2.80 -16.05 -5.78
N TRP A 119 3.07 -14.80 -6.15
CA TRP A 119 2.61 -13.62 -5.41
C TRP A 119 1.31 -13.06 -5.97
N GLU A 120 0.39 -12.74 -5.07
CA GLU A 120 -0.81 -11.97 -5.34
C GLU A 120 -0.68 -10.59 -4.70
N PHE A 121 -0.86 -9.56 -5.50
CA PHE A 121 -0.89 -8.17 -5.07
C PHE A 121 -2.32 -7.63 -5.18
N ARG A 122 -2.83 -7.09 -4.08
CA ARG A 122 -4.12 -6.39 -4.04
C ARG A 122 -3.89 -4.92 -3.77
N VAL A 123 -4.50 -4.05 -4.56
CA VAL A 123 -4.25 -2.60 -4.50
C VAL A 123 -5.58 -1.87 -4.44
N TRP A 124 -5.69 -0.91 -3.52
CA TRP A 124 -6.89 -0.10 -3.31
C TRP A 124 -6.52 1.27 -2.74
N THR A 125 -7.43 2.23 -2.86
CA THR A 125 -7.28 3.57 -2.27
C THR A 125 -8.11 3.65 -0.99
N SER A 126 -7.64 4.40 0.00
CA SER A 126 -8.37 4.68 1.24
C SER A 126 -8.35 6.17 1.50
N GLU A 127 -9.48 6.72 1.93
CA GLU A 127 -9.62 8.14 2.24
C GLU A 127 -9.98 8.32 3.71
N LEU A 128 -9.29 9.23 4.37
CA LEU A 128 -9.58 9.64 5.74
C LEU A 128 -10.05 11.10 5.70
N GLY A 129 -11.26 11.34 6.20
CA GLY A 129 -11.86 12.65 6.28
C GLY A 129 -12.13 13.07 7.72
N TRP A 130 -11.85 14.32 8.09
CA TRP A 130 -12.34 14.90 9.34
C TRP A 130 -12.85 16.33 9.15
N PRO A 131 -13.87 16.74 9.92
CA PRO A 131 -14.42 18.09 9.80
C PRO A 131 -13.42 19.15 10.28
N ILE A 132 -13.39 20.28 9.59
CA ILE A 132 -12.58 21.44 10.00
C ILE A 132 -13.40 22.24 11.03
N PRO A 133 -12.90 22.44 12.26
CA PRO A 133 -13.63 23.18 13.29
C PRO A 133 -14.05 24.57 12.83
N GLY A 134 -15.34 24.87 12.88
CA GLY A 134 -15.89 26.19 12.53
C GLY A 134 -16.11 26.43 11.02
N SER A 135 -16.10 25.38 10.20
CA SER A 135 -16.47 25.47 8.78
C SER A 135 -17.25 24.23 8.33
N ASP A 136 -17.95 24.33 7.19
CA ASP A 136 -18.60 23.18 6.53
C ASP A 136 -17.62 22.29 5.74
N GLY A 137 -16.32 22.61 5.78
CA GLY A 137 -15.26 21.90 5.07
C GLY A 137 -14.76 20.65 5.79
N HIS A 138 -14.20 19.73 5.02
CA HIS A 138 -13.52 18.53 5.53
C HIS A 138 -12.08 18.53 5.04
N VAL A 139 -11.14 18.15 5.90
CA VAL A 139 -9.80 17.75 5.47
C VAL A 139 -9.91 16.32 4.98
N VAL A 140 -9.44 16.05 3.76
CA VAL A 140 -9.38 14.71 3.17
C VAL A 140 -7.93 14.33 2.94
N GLN A 141 -7.52 13.18 3.45
CA GLN A 141 -6.25 12.55 3.16
C GLN A 141 -6.48 11.26 2.39
N SER A 142 -5.85 11.15 1.22
CA SER A 142 -5.93 9.95 0.39
C SER A 142 -4.66 9.11 0.56
N TYR A 143 -4.84 7.81 0.67
CA TYR A 143 -3.78 6.83 0.87
C TYR A 143 -3.86 5.76 -0.20
N GLN A 144 -2.71 5.41 -0.76
CA GLN A 144 -2.55 4.24 -1.59
C GLN A 144 -2.15 3.05 -0.74
N CYS A 145 -2.97 2.02 -0.75
CA CYS A 145 -2.74 0.78 -0.02
C CYS A 145 -2.45 -0.37 -0.98
N ALA A 146 -1.56 -1.26 -0.56
CA ALA A 146 -1.27 -2.50 -1.27
C ALA A 146 -0.98 -3.63 -0.29
N VAL A 147 -1.36 -4.84 -0.64
CA VAL A 147 -1.00 -6.04 0.13
C VAL A 147 -0.38 -7.07 -0.80
N ALA A 148 0.67 -7.73 -0.29
CA ALA A 148 1.32 -8.85 -0.94
C ALA A 148 1.04 -10.12 -0.15
N PHE A 149 0.56 -11.15 -0.85
CA PHE A 149 0.34 -12.49 -0.30
C PHE A 149 1.04 -13.54 -1.16
N PHE A 150 1.67 -14.52 -0.53
CA PHE A 150 2.18 -15.68 -1.24
C PHE A 150 1.11 -16.77 -1.34
N ARG A 151 0.68 -17.11 -2.56
CA ARG A 151 -0.38 -18.09 -2.87
C ARG A 151 0.10 -19.31 -3.66
N ARG A 152 1.41 -19.42 -3.94
CA ARG A 152 2.02 -20.53 -4.71
C ARG A 152 1.38 -20.76 -6.09
N THR A 153 0.80 -19.73 -6.67
CA THR A 153 0.35 -19.72 -8.06
C THR A 153 1.54 -19.77 -9.01
N ARG A 154 1.33 -20.20 -10.25
CA ARG A 154 2.40 -20.18 -11.28
C ARG A 154 2.76 -18.76 -11.69
N ASP A 155 1.77 -17.89 -11.70
CA ASP A 155 1.89 -16.52 -12.17
C ASP A 155 1.80 -15.52 -11.02
N THR A 156 2.32 -14.32 -11.25
CA THR A 156 2.06 -13.15 -10.41
C THR A 156 0.67 -12.61 -10.73
N LYS A 157 -0.15 -12.33 -9.71
CA LYS A 157 -1.51 -11.82 -9.90
C LYS A 157 -1.63 -10.41 -9.33
N PHE A 158 -2.28 -9.52 -10.09
CA PHE A 158 -2.63 -8.17 -9.65
C PHE A 158 -4.14 -8.02 -9.64
N ILE A 159 -4.69 -7.60 -8.50
CA ILE A 159 -6.11 -7.31 -8.30
C ILE A 159 -6.21 -5.83 -7.90
N TRP A 160 -6.85 -5.05 -8.76
CA TRP A 160 -7.14 -3.64 -8.53
C TRP A 160 -8.57 -3.55 -8.06
N GLN A 161 -8.74 -3.03 -6.84
CA GLN A 161 -10.04 -2.98 -6.19
C GLN A 161 -10.57 -1.57 -6.37
N THR A 162 -11.52 -1.45 -7.30
CA THR A 162 -12.18 -0.20 -7.66
C THR A 162 -13.64 -0.16 -7.23
N ASP A 163 -14.24 -1.33 -6.96
CA ASP A 163 -15.61 -1.44 -6.46
C ASP A 163 -15.60 -1.44 -4.93
N GLU A 164 -16.30 -0.47 -4.33
CA GLU A 164 -16.45 -0.34 -2.88
C GLU A 164 -17.09 -1.59 -2.26
N LYS A 165 -18.06 -2.22 -2.94
CA LYS A 165 -18.71 -3.43 -2.42
C LYS A 165 -17.77 -4.63 -2.36
N GLU A 166 -16.90 -4.76 -3.35
CA GLU A 166 -15.86 -5.79 -3.32
C GLU A 166 -14.82 -5.49 -2.24
N LEU A 167 -14.46 -4.22 -2.04
CA LEU A 167 -13.53 -3.81 -1.00
C LEU A 167 -14.07 -4.10 0.41
N ASP A 168 -15.31 -3.73 0.69
CA ASP A 168 -15.98 -3.92 2.00
C ASP A 168 -16.10 -5.40 2.41
N SER A 169 -16.06 -6.32 1.44
CA SER A 169 -16.11 -7.76 1.73
C SER A 169 -14.85 -8.30 2.42
N TRP A 170 -13.73 -7.59 2.37
CA TRP A 170 -12.45 -8.05 2.96
C TRP A 170 -11.58 -6.94 3.57
N VAL A 171 -11.96 -5.67 3.43
CA VAL A 171 -11.35 -4.52 4.13
C VAL A 171 -12.40 -3.95 5.07
N GLN A 172 -12.02 -3.80 6.33
CA GLN A 172 -12.87 -3.18 7.34
C GLN A 172 -12.21 -1.88 7.80
N PHE A 173 -12.92 -0.77 7.67
CA PHE A 173 -12.52 0.51 8.26
C PHE A 173 -13.06 0.59 9.68
N ILE A 174 -12.14 0.78 10.63
CA ILE A 174 -12.49 0.91 12.05
C ILE A 174 -11.99 2.27 12.53
N THR A 175 -12.90 3.10 13.04
CA THR A 175 -12.53 4.38 13.65
C THR A 175 -12.10 4.21 15.11
N LEU A 176 -11.36 5.18 15.65
CA LEU A 176 -10.99 5.18 17.07
C LEU A 176 -12.22 5.12 17.99
N ASP A 177 -13.29 5.84 17.66
CA ASP A 177 -14.53 5.81 18.45
C ASP A 177 -15.15 4.41 18.50
N GLN A 178 -15.11 3.66 17.39
CA GLN A 178 -15.58 2.28 17.36
C GLN A 178 -14.71 1.36 18.23
N LEU A 179 -13.39 1.58 18.29
CA LEU A 179 -12.50 0.82 19.16
C LEU A 179 -12.74 1.11 20.65
N VAL A 180 -12.89 2.38 21.02
CA VAL A 180 -13.11 2.79 22.42
C VAL A 180 -14.45 2.28 22.94
N ASN A 181 -15.52 2.39 22.14
CA ASN A 181 -16.84 1.87 22.50
C ASN A 181 -16.88 0.34 22.68
N VAL A 182 -15.92 -0.39 22.11
CA VAL A 182 -15.78 -1.84 22.31
C VAL A 182 -14.93 -2.14 23.54
N ALA A 183 -13.94 -1.31 23.87
CA ALA A 183 -13.11 -1.47 25.07
C ALA A 183 -13.96 -1.48 26.34
N ASP A 184 -14.95 -0.58 26.44
CA ASP A 184 -15.88 -0.54 27.58
C ASP A 184 -16.69 -1.82 27.74
N LYS A 185 -16.93 -2.58 26.66
CA LYS A 185 -17.65 -3.86 26.66
C LYS A 185 -16.77 -5.07 26.95
N LEU A 186 -15.45 -4.92 26.94
CA LEU A 186 -14.49 -6.00 27.20
C LEU A 186 -14.05 -6.06 28.67
N VAL A 187 -14.41 -5.05 29.47
CA VAL A 187 -14.09 -4.95 30.91
C VAL A 187 -15.25 -5.46 31.78
N GLU A 188 -16.40 -5.80 31.18
CA GLU A 188 -17.50 -6.56 31.81
C GLU A 188 -17.33 -8.08 31.59
#